data_AF-A0AA36UGY5-F1
#
_entry.id   AF-A0AA36UGY5-F1
#
_cell.length_a   1.000
_cell.length_b   1.000
_cell.length_c   1.000
_cell.angle_alpha   90.00
_cell.angle_beta   90.00
_cell.angle_gamma   90.00
#
_symmetry.space_group_name_H-M   'P 1'
#
loop_
_entity.id
_entity.type
_entity.pdbx_description
1 polymer ?
#
loop_
_entity_poly.entity_id
_entity_poly.type
_entity_poly.pdbx_seq_one_letter_code
_entity_poly.pdbx_strand_id
1 'polypeptide(L)'
;MTLTCFDYNENGRLIAQHQWKVPSKEENARNGLPETDWRDAQYDMLYLPVTETVRYHYDFNGNRTATVLPDGRQINYLYYGSGHLHQISLDDEVITDIERDQLHREIFRTQGKLASRYELDPLGRLKRQIATLNDLTEGGKGKTKVAAGYGQTAVKRSYGYDRTGNLTHSTDQRMGTTRFEYDKLGRITQAGSERFAFDPAHNILDIPTEKVKPYPTHSPVGEGWGEGKTTAPLSDGRSVITDNRLKTYNGTTYYYDDLGNLIHRELADGEVQNYFYDLHDQLVKAEIFKKDGSKETWAYIYDALGRRIGKGRLKNEEFSETSSPHDLSGNDLEN
;
A
#
# COMPACT_ATOMS: atom_id res chain seq x y z
N MET A 1 -21.55 -2.20 -10.72
CA MET A 1 -20.61 -2.12 -9.58
C MET A 1 -19.27 -2.70 -10.04
N THR A 2 -18.15 -2.47 -9.37
CA THR A 2 -16.88 -3.15 -9.72
C THR A 2 -16.46 -4.02 -8.54
N LEU A 3 -16.20 -5.29 -8.82
CA LEU A 3 -15.74 -6.30 -7.87
C LEU A 3 -14.35 -6.77 -8.27
N THR A 4 -13.51 -7.03 -7.28
CA THR A 4 -12.22 -7.69 -7.46
C THR A 4 -12.16 -8.92 -6.58
N CYS A 5 -11.95 -10.09 -7.20
CA CYS A 5 -11.81 -11.38 -6.54
C CYS A 5 -10.35 -11.86 -6.60
N PHE A 6 -9.95 -12.68 -5.63
CA PHE A 6 -8.56 -13.14 -5.48
C PHE A 6 -8.52 -14.66 -5.28
N ASP A 7 -7.72 -15.33 -6.10
CA ASP A 7 -7.51 -16.78 -6.00
C ASP A 7 -6.15 -17.08 -5.38
N TYR A 8 -6.10 -18.12 -4.56
CA TYR A 8 -4.87 -18.56 -3.88
C TYR A 8 -4.61 -20.04 -4.15
N ASN A 9 -3.35 -20.43 -4.29
CA ASN A 9 -2.98 -21.85 -4.29
C ASN A 9 -2.98 -22.44 -2.86
N GLU A 10 -2.73 -23.75 -2.77
CA GLU A 10 -2.68 -24.51 -1.50
C GLU A 10 -1.66 -23.97 -0.50
N ASN A 11 -0.59 -23.33 -0.99
CA ASN A 11 0.44 -22.69 -0.16
C ASN A 11 0.09 -21.24 0.23
N GLY A 12 -1.13 -20.77 -0.10
CA GLY A 12 -1.63 -19.44 0.22
C GLY A 12 -1.06 -18.30 -0.63
N ARG A 13 -0.43 -18.60 -1.77
CA ARG A 13 0.07 -17.59 -2.70
C ARG A 13 -1.02 -17.17 -3.67
N LEU A 14 -1.14 -15.88 -3.93
CA LEU A 14 -2.08 -15.31 -4.90
C LEU A 14 -1.74 -15.81 -6.31
N ILE A 15 -2.66 -16.51 -6.97
CA ILE A 15 -2.49 -17.06 -8.33
C ILE A 15 -3.35 -16.36 -9.37
N ALA A 16 -4.39 -15.65 -8.97
CA ALA A 16 -5.14 -14.80 -9.88
C ALA A 16 -5.81 -13.64 -9.16
N GLN A 17 -5.99 -12.55 -9.89
CA GLN A 17 -6.87 -11.46 -9.56
C GLN A 17 -7.86 -11.26 -10.70
N HIS A 18 -9.14 -11.24 -10.36
CA HIS A 18 -10.23 -11.08 -11.31
C HIS A 18 -10.93 -9.76 -11.03
N GLN A 19 -10.97 -8.88 -12.01
CA GLN A 19 -11.77 -7.67 -11.95
C GLN A 19 -13.00 -7.83 -12.82
N TRP A 20 -14.17 -7.64 -12.22
CA TRP A 20 -15.44 -7.78 -12.89
C TRP A 20 -16.27 -6.50 -12.72
N LYS A 21 -16.85 -6.02 -13.82
CA LYS A 21 -17.90 -5.02 -13.81
C LYS A 21 -19.27 -5.72 -13.71
N VAL A 22 -19.84 -5.71 -12.50
CA VAL A 22 -21.18 -6.24 -12.21
C VAL A 22 -22.22 -5.49 -13.07
N PRO A 23 -22.91 -6.17 -13.99
CA PRO A 23 -23.90 -5.56 -14.87
C PRO A 23 -25.14 -5.09 -14.08
N SER A 24 -25.86 -4.11 -14.61
CA SER A 24 -27.18 -3.73 -14.10
C SER A 24 -28.25 -4.78 -14.45
N LYS A 25 -29.43 -4.67 -13.84
CA LYS A 25 -30.59 -5.52 -14.18
C LYS A 25 -30.95 -5.42 -15.66
N GLU A 26 -30.91 -4.22 -16.23
CA GLU A 26 -31.18 -3.98 -17.66
C GLU A 26 -30.08 -4.57 -18.55
N GLU A 27 -28.83 -4.50 -18.13
CA GLU A 27 -27.70 -5.12 -18.85
C GLU A 27 -27.81 -6.66 -18.81
N ASN A 28 -28.19 -7.23 -17.66
CA ASN A 28 -28.47 -8.67 -17.53
C ASN A 28 -29.61 -9.09 -18.46
N ALA A 29 -30.74 -8.37 -18.45
CA ALA A 29 -31.88 -8.64 -19.33
C ALA A 29 -31.49 -8.56 -20.82
N ARG A 30 -30.69 -7.55 -21.22
CA ARG A 30 -30.19 -7.42 -22.60
C ARG A 30 -29.26 -8.56 -23.01
N ASN A 31 -28.47 -9.07 -22.08
CA ASN A 31 -27.53 -10.16 -22.31
C ASN A 31 -28.15 -11.55 -22.10
N GLY A 32 -29.43 -11.65 -21.74
CA GLY A 32 -30.11 -12.91 -21.43
C GLY A 32 -29.61 -13.58 -20.14
N LEU A 33 -29.02 -12.82 -19.23
CA LEU A 33 -28.53 -13.30 -17.93
C LEU A 33 -29.62 -13.13 -16.86
N PRO A 34 -29.75 -14.08 -15.91
CA PRO A 34 -30.69 -13.95 -14.80
C PRO A 34 -30.34 -12.77 -13.88
N GLU A 35 -31.31 -12.31 -13.08
CA GLU A 35 -30.97 -11.51 -11.90
C GLU A 35 -30.22 -12.39 -10.90
N THR A 36 -29.02 -11.97 -10.50
CA THR A 36 -28.17 -12.73 -9.58
C THR A 36 -27.66 -11.83 -8.48
N ASP A 37 -27.44 -12.41 -7.31
CA ASP A 37 -26.61 -11.78 -6.28
C ASP A 37 -25.15 -12.12 -6.60
N TRP A 38 -24.37 -11.09 -6.96
CA TRP A 38 -22.93 -11.23 -7.20
C TRP A 38 -22.16 -11.70 -5.95
N ARG A 39 -22.75 -11.62 -4.75
CA ARG A 39 -22.16 -12.14 -3.52
C ARG A 39 -22.19 -13.67 -3.43
N ASP A 40 -22.97 -14.31 -4.29
CA ASP A 40 -23.09 -15.76 -4.33
C ASP A 40 -22.20 -16.35 -5.43
N ALA A 41 -21.21 -17.13 -4.99
CA ALA A 41 -20.17 -17.71 -5.84
C ALA A 41 -20.71 -18.64 -6.94
N GLN A 42 -21.95 -19.15 -6.82
CA GLN A 42 -22.54 -20.01 -7.84
C GLN A 42 -22.76 -19.28 -9.19
N TYR A 43 -22.76 -17.95 -9.20
CA TYR A 43 -23.02 -17.14 -10.40
C TYR A 43 -21.76 -16.62 -11.11
N ASP A 44 -20.55 -16.93 -10.62
CA ASP A 44 -19.29 -16.42 -11.18
C ASP A 44 -19.06 -16.80 -12.65
N MET A 45 -19.49 -18.00 -13.06
CA MET A 45 -19.31 -18.53 -14.41
C MET A 45 -20.08 -17.74 -15.48
N LEU A 46 -21.19 -17.08 -15.12
CA LEU A 46 -22.04 -16.31 -16.03
C LEU A 46 -21.36 -15.01 -16.50
N TYR A 47 -20.32 -14.56 -15.79
CA TYR A 47 -19.70 -13.25 -15.99
C TYR A 47 -18.28 -13.29 -16.54
N LEU A 48 -17.72 -14.48 -16.79
CA LEU A 48 -16.38 -14.66 -17.37
C LEU A 48 -16.06 -13.74 -18.56
N PRO A 49 -16.97 -13.48 -19.54
CA PRO A 49 -16.66 -12.65 -20.70
C PRO A 49 -16.38 -11.18 -20.41
N VAL A 50 -16.75 -10.69 -19.22
CA VAL A 50 -16.55 -9.28 -18.80
C VAL A 50 -15.53 -9.16 -17.67
N THR A 51 -14.72 -10.20 -17.46
CA THR A 51 -13.66 -10.22 -16.45
C THR A 51 -12.31 -9.88 -17.04
N GLU A 52 -11.64 -8.88 -16.45
CA GLU A 52 -10.22 -8.66 -16.67
C GLU A 52 -9.45 -9.48 -15.64
N THR A 53 -8.54 -10.33 -16.10
CA THR A 53 -7.84 -11.27 -15.24
C THR A 53 -6.34 -11.07 -15.30
N VAL A 54 -5.71 -10.99 -14.14
CA VAL A 54 -4.25 -11.12 -13.99
C VAL A 54 -3.96 -12.48 -13.37
N ARG A 55 -3.04 -13.24 -13.94
CA ARG A 55 -2.62 -14.57 -13.41
C ARG A 55 -1.17 -14.57 -13.00
N TYR A 56 -0.83 -15.33 -11.97
CA TYR A 56 0.52 -15.45 -11.44
C TYR A 56 0.96 -16.90 -11.45
N HIS A 57 2.14 -17.14 -12.02
CA HIS A 57 2.78 -18.45 -12.05
C HIS A 57 3.99 -18.46 -11.12
N TYR A 58 4.24 -19.61 -10.50
CA TYR A 58 5.32 -19.79 -9.54
C TYR A 58 6.10 -21.07 -9.86
N ASP A 59 7.40 -21.05 -9.59
CA ASP A 59 8.21 -22.27 -9.54
C ASP A 59 7.96 -23.05 -8.23
N PHE A 60 8.61 -24.21 -8.10
CA PHE A 60 8.51 -25.06 -6.91
C PHE A 60 9.07 -24.39 -5.64
N ASN A 61 10.03 -23.48 -5.79
CA ASN A 61 10.63 -22.73 -4.69
C ASN A 61 9.74 -21.55 -4.26
N GLY A 62 8.72 -21.22 -5.06
CA GLY A 62 7.80 -20.12 -4.82
C GLY A 62 8.21 -18.78 -5.38
N ASN A 63 9.20 -18.75 -6.26
CA ASN A 63 9.52 -17.56 -7.03
C ASN A 63 8.48 -17.40 -8.12
N ARG A 64 7.97 -16.18 -8.31
CA ARG A 64 6.97 -15.90 -9.33
C ARG A 64 7.62 -15.89 -10.71
N THR A 65 7.34 -16.86 -11.57
CA THR A 65 7.97 -17.00 -12.89
C THR A 65 7.28 -16.19 -13.98
N ALA A 66 5.98 -15.93 -13.86
CA ALA A 66 5.24 -15.12 -14.82
C ALA A 66 4.04 -14.38 -14.18
N THR A 67 3.71 -13.22 -14.74
CA THR A 67 2.43 -12.53 -14.55
C THR A 67 1.75 -12.36 -15.91
N VAL A 68 0.63 -13.03 -16.13
CA VAL A 68 -0.19 -12.88 -17.34
C VAL A 68 -1.14 -11.71 -17.14
N LEU A 69 -1.07 -10.72 -18.02
CA LEU A 69 -1.89 -9.51 -18.01
C LEU A 69 -3.27 -9.78 -18.65
N PRO A 70 -4.27 -8.90 -18.46
CA PRO A 70 -5.62 -9.10 -19.01
C PRO A 70 -5.66 -9.14 -20.53
N ASP A 71 -4.68 -8.53 -21.20
CA ASP A 71 -4.52 -8.54 -22.66
C ASP A 71 -3.75 -9.77 -23.18
N GLY A 72 -3.35 -10.68 -22.30
CA GLY A 72 -2.62 -11.91 -22.62
C GLY A 72 -1.10 -11.76 -22.65
N ARG A 73 -0.55 -10.53 -22.62
CA ARG A 73 0.90 -10.32 -22.51
C ARG A 73 1.44 -10.85 -21.18
N GLN A 74 2.70 -11.24 -21.16
CA GLN A 74 3.31 -11.86 -19.98
C GLN A 74 4.50 -11.06 -19.47
N ILE A 75 4.52 -10.77 -18.17
CA ILE A 75 5.74 -10.32 -17.51
C ILE A 75 6.44 -11.55 -16.97
N ASN A 76 7.57 -11.92 -17.56
CA ASN A 76 8.34 -13.10 -17.18
C ASN A 76 9.48 -12.72 -16.24
N TYR A 77 9.80 -13.62 -15.31
CA TYR A 77 10.85 -13.44 -14.31
C TYR A 77 11.80 -14.63 -14.38
N LEU A 78 13.06 -14.36 -14.72
CA LEU A 78 14.10 -15.38 -14.76
C LEU A 78 14.91 -15.33 -13.47
N TYR A 79 15.06 -16.48 -12.82
CA TYR A 79 15.83 -16.64 -11.60
C TYR A 79 17.01 -17.59 -11.84
N TYR A 80 18.06 -17.44 -11.03
CA TYR A 80 19.10 -18.47 -10.90
C TYR A 80 19.31 -18.84 -9.42
N GLY A 81 19.96 -19.98 -9.21
CA GLY A 81 20.32 -20.46 -7.88
C GLY A 81 19.09 -20.65 -6.98
N SER A 82 19.17 -20.12 -5.76
CA SER A 82 18.10 -20.23 -4.75
C SER A 82 16.99 -19.16 -4.87
N GLY A 83 16.85 -18.49 -6.02
CA GLY A 83 15.82 -17.47 -6.25
C GLY A 83 16.36 -16.05 -6.50
N HIS A 84 17.58 -15.92 -7.01
CA HIS A 84 18.12 -14.61 -7.37
C HIS A 84 17.54 -14.15 -8.72
N LEU A 85 16.70 -13.11 -8.70
CA LEU A 85 16.07 -12.55 -9.90
C LEU A 85 17.13 -11.99 -10.85
N HIS A 86 17.33 -12.64 -11.98
CA HIS A 86 18.30 -12.24 -13.00
C HIS A 86 17.71 -11.23 -13.98
N GLN A 87 16.48 -11.47 -14.44
CA GLN A 87 15.91 -10.74 -15.55
C GLN A 87 14.39 -10.65 -15.44
N ILE A 88 13.83 -9.55 -15.94
CA ILE A 88 12.41 -9.36 -16.18
C ILE A 88 12.21 -9.03 -17.66
N SER A 89 11.29 -9.73 -18.32
CA SER A 89 10.88 -9.43 -19.69
C SER A 89 9.38 -9.18 -19.78
N LEU A 90 8.97 -8.38 -20.76
CA LEU A 90 7.59 -8.29 -21.23
C LEU A 90 7.51 -9.08 -22.54
N ASP A 91 6.79 -10.19 -22.50
CA ASP A 91 6.85 -11.26 -23.47
C ASP A 91 8.32 -11.70 -23.65
N ASP A 92 8.89 -11.48 -24.83
CA ASP A 92 10.28 -11.78 -25.15
C ASP A 92 11.22 -10.57 -25.04
N GLU A 93 10.71 -9.37 -24.74
CA GLU A 93 11.52 -8.16 -24.64
C GLU A 93 12.06 -7.96 -23.21
N VAL A 94 13.38 -8.01 -23.06
CA VAL A 94 14.03 -7.76 -21.77
C VAL A 94 13.86 -6.29 -21.37
N ILE A 95 13.11 -6.05 -20.29
CA ILE A 95 12.89 -4.71 -19.74
C ILE A 95 13.80 -4.41 -18.55
N THR A 96 14.31 -5.44 -17.89
CA THR A 96 15.23 -5.31 -16.75
C THR A 96 16.19 -6.47 -16.69
N ASP A 97 17.46 -6.17 -16.57
CA ASP A 97 18.54 -7.14 -16.36
C ASP A 97 19.30 -6.77 -15.09
N ILE A 98 19.70 -7.77 -14.30
CA ILE A 98 20.31 -7.57 -12.99
C ILE A 98 21.57 -8.43 -12.86
N GLU A 99 22.67 -7.73 -12.62
CA GLU A 99 23.98 -8.32 -12.39
C GLU A 99 24.39 -8.19 -10.92
N ARG A 100 25.06 -9.23 -10.43
CA ARG A 100 25.42 -9.37 -9.01
C ARG A 100 26.88 -9.68 -8.83
N ASP A 101 27.40 -9.35 -7.67
CA ASP A 101 28.72 -9.81 -7.24
C ASP A 101 28.69 -11.27 -6.76
N GLN A 102 29.85 -11.77 -6.33
CA GLN A 102 30.01 -13.16 -5.83
C GLN A 102 29.23 -13.46 -4.55
N LEU A 103 28.76 -12.43 -3.83
CA LEU A 103 27.90 -12.56 -2.65
C LEU A 103 26.42 -12.42 -3.03
N HIS A 104 26.09 -12.48 -4.32
CA HIS A 104 24.75 -12.31 -4.87
C HIS A 104 24.11 -10.95 -4.52
N ARG A 105 24.93 -9.91 -4.34
CA ARG A 105 24.45 -8.54 -4.12
C ARG A 105 24.41 -7.81 -5.44
N GLU A 106 23.32 -7.07 -5.68
CA GLU A 106 23.14 -6.33 -6.92
C GLU A 106 24.18 -5.21 -7.07
N ILE A 107 24.89 -5.23 -8.19
CA ILE A 107 25.92 -4.24 -8.55
C ILE A 107 25.59 -3.51 -9.85
N PHE A 108 24.65 -4.03 -10.63
CA PHE A 108 24.18 -3.36 -11.84
C PHE A 108 22.75 -3.77 -12.19
N ARG A 109 21.99 -2.82 -12.74
CA ARG A 109 20.63 -3.03 -13.23
C ARG A 109 20.34 -2.19 -14.46
N THR A 110 19.63 -2.75 -15.43
CA THR A 110 18.96 -1.99 -16.50
C THR A 110 17.46 -1.87 -16.22
N GLN A 111 16.85 -0.74 -16.60
CA GLN A 111 15.41 -0.52 -16.58
C GLN A 111 15.03 0.29 -17.81
N GLY A 112 14.66 -0.39 -18.89
CA GLY A 112 14.63 0.21 -20.23
C GLY A 112 15.97 0.87 -20.57
N LYS A 113 15.95 2.19 -20.83
CA LYS A 113 17.15 2.96 -21.15
C LYS A 113 18.02 3.29 -19.93
N LEU A 114 17.50 3.18 -18.71
CA LEU A 114 18.26 3.54 -17.52
C LEU A 114 19.20 2.40 -17.12
N ALA A 115 20.49 2.70 -16.95
CA ALA A 115 21.46 1.77 -16.40
C ALA A 115 22.00 2.28 -15.06
N SER A 116 21.82 1.49 -14.00
CA SER A 116 22.27 1.79 -12.64
C SER A 116 23.44 0.89 -12.25
N ARG A 117 24.43 1.47 -11.59
CA ARG A 117 25.58 0.79 -10.99
C ARG A 117 25.65 1.10 -9.51
N TYR A 118 25.93 0.06 -8.72
CA TYR A 118 26.01 0.12 -7.28
C TYR A 118 27.39 -0.36 -6.83
N GLU A 119 28.00 0.41 -5.93
CA GLU A 119 29.19 -0.04 -5.22
C GLU A 119 28.82 -0.23 -3.77
N LEU A 120 29.08 -1.44 -3.28
CA LEU A 120 28.81 -1.82 -1.91
C LEU A 120 30.12 -1.89 -1.14
N ASP A 121 30.08 -1.56 0.13
CA ASP A 121 31.18 -1.88 1.04
C ASP A 121 31.17 -3.39 1.40
N PRO A 122 32.20 -3.88 2.12
CA PRO A 122 32.25 -5.28 2.53
C PRO A 122 31.06 -5.74 3.39
N LEU A 123 30.40 -4.82 4.09
CA LEU A 123 29.19 -5.09 4.88
C LEU A 123 27.91 -5.06 4.04
N GLY A 124 28.01 -4.80 2.73
CA GLY A 124 26.88 -4.76 1.80
C GLY A 124 26.15 -3.41 1.74
N ARG A 125 26.67 -2.37 2.39
CA ARG A 125 26.04 -1.03 2.39
C ARG A 125 26.45 -0.24 1.16
N LEU A 126 25.53 0.54 0.62
CA LEU A 126 25.73 1.30 -0.61
C LEU A 126 26.72 2.44 -0.40
N LYS A 127 27.91 2.38 -1.02
CA LYS A 127 28.90 3.49 -1.02
C LYS A 127 28.67 4.47 -2.17
N ARG A 128 28.26 3.97 -3.33
CA ARG A 128 28.09 4.77 -4.54
C ARG A 128 26.97 4.23 -5.40
N GLN A 129 26.17 5.14 -5.95
CA GLN A 129 25.14 4.84 -6.93
C GLN A 129 25.31 5.78 -8.11
N ILE A 130 25.34 5.22 -9.32
CA ILE A 130 25.34 6.00 -10.56
C ILE A 130 24.26 5.44 -11.46
N ALA A 131 23.37 6.29 -11.96
CA ALA A 131 22.41 5.94 -12.98
C ALA A 131 22.57 6.85 -14.19
N THR A 132 22.72 6.25 -15.37
CA THR A 132 22.89 6.95 -16.65
C THR A 132 21.80 6.52 -17.60
N LEU A 133 21.30 7.45 -18.40
CA LEU A 133 20.45 7.09 -19.54
C LEU A 133 21.36 6.59 -20.66
N ASN A 134 21.20 5.33 -21.06
CA ASN A 134 21.86 4.79 -22.24
C ASN A 134 21.14 5.32 -23.47
N ASP A 135 21.89 5.93 -24.40
CA ASP A 135 21.39 6.15 -25.74
C ASP A 135 21.37 4.79 -26.47
N LEU A 136 20.17 4.28 -26.74
CA LEU A 136 20.00 3.10 -27.59
C LEU A 136 20.37 3.50 -29.03
N THR A 137 21.57 3.14 -29.48
CA THR A 137 21.80 2.97 -30.91
C THR A 137 21.39 1.54 -31.28
N GLU A 138 20.38 1.41 -32.13
CA GLU A 138 19.98 0.13 -32.71
C GLU A 138 21.14 -0.46 -33.53
N GLY A 139 21.93 -1.33 -32.91
CA GLY A 139 22.88 -2.20 -33.58
C GLY A 139 22.27 -3.60 -33.71
N GLY A 140 21.88 -3.97 -34.92
CA GLY A 140 21.24 -5.25 -35.22
C GLY A 140 21.98 -6.49 -34.68
N LYS A 141 21.17 -7.47 -34.29
CA LYS A 141 21.51 -8.85 -33.90
C LYS A 141 22.56 -9.00 -32.78
N GLY A 142 22.03 -9.15 -31.57
CA GLY A 142 22.59 -10.08 -30.59
C GLY A 142 23.96 -9.69 -30.04
N LYS A 143 24.01 -8.56 -29.33
CA LYS A 143 24.86 -8.26 -28.16
C LYS A 143 24.72 -6.77 -27.86
N THR A 144 23.95 -6.43 -26.83
CA THR A 144 23.80 -5.06 -26.34
C THR A 144 25.13 -4.57 -25.79
N LYS A 145 25.99 -4.02 -26.65
CA LYS A 145 27.19 -3.31 -26.21
C LYS A 145 26.75 -1.98 -25.61
N VAL A 146 26.81 -1.88 -24.29
CA VAL A 146 26.66 -0.62 -23.57
C VAL A 146 27.87 0.26 -23.91
N ALA A 147 27.74 1.11 -24.91
CA ALA A 147 28.71 2.15 -25.16
C ALA A 147 28.66 3.13 -23.98
N ALA A 148 29.78 3.32 -23.29
CA ALA A 148 29.96 4.35 -22.28
C ALA A 148 30.01 5.74 -22.95
N GLY A 149 28.95 6.10 -23.67
CA GLY A 149 28.69 7.47 -24.07
C GLY A 149 28.24 8.25 -22.84
N TYR A 150 28.60 9.53 -22.80
CA TYR A 150 28.25 10.51 -21.76
C TYR A 150 26.73 10.75 -21.70
N GLY A 151 25.94 9.71 -21.48
CA GLY A 151 24.51 9.81 -21.25
C GLY A 151 24.25 10.69 -20.04
N GLN A 152 23.22 11.52 -20.13
CA GLN A 152 22.82 12.41 -19.03
C GLN A 152 22.74 11.59 -17.73
N THR A 153 23.57 11.97 -16.76
CA THR A 153 23.62 11.28 -15.47
C THR A 153 22.34 11.60 -14.71
N ALA A 154 21.42 10.64 -14.66
CA ALA A 154 20.14 10.78 -13.97
C ALA A 154 20.34 10.81 -12.45
N VAL A 155 21.27 10.00 -11.94
CA VAL A 155 21.61 9.91 -10.52
C VAL A 155 23.12 9.74 -10.36
N LYS A 156 23.70 10.49 -9.42
CA LYS A 156 25.05 10.26 -8.93
C LYS A 156 25.09 10.57 -7.46
N ARG A 157 25.20 9.51 -6.65
CA ARG A 157 25.19 9.57 -5.19
C ARG A 157 26.37 8.85 -4.58
N SER A 158 26.85 9.37 -3.46
CA SER A 158 27.80 8.68 -2.60
C SER A 158 27.40 8.79 -1.15
N TYR A 159 27.74 7.76 -0.37
CA TYR A 159 27.34 7.63 1.02
C TYR A 159 28.57 7.33 1.86
N GLY A 160 28.62 7.92 3.06
CA GLY A 160 29.63 7.61 4.06
C GLY A 160 29.01 7.11 5.35
N TYR A 161 29.60 6.08 5.93
CA TYR A 161 29.12 5.47 7.16
C TYR A 161 30.18 5.57 8.25
N ASP A 162 29.74 5.69 9.50
CA ASP A 162 30.62 5.50 10.65
C ASP A 162 30.89 4.01 10.91
N ARG A 163 31.70 3.72 11.94
CA ARG A 163 32.10 2.34 12.29
C ARG A 163 30.97 1.51 12.88
N THR A 164 29.95 2.15 13.46
CA THR A 164 28.72 1.50 13.95
C THR A 164 27.71 1.27 12.82
N GLY A 165 27.91 1.95 11.69
CA GLY A 165 27.14 1.83 10.47
C GLY A 165 26.05 2.84 10.25
N ASN A 166 26.03 3.92 11.04
CA ASN A 166 25.14 5.03 10.79
C ASN A 166 25.58 5.80 9.55
N LEU A 167 24.62 6.24 8.74
CA LEU A 167 24.88 7.05 7.56
C LEU A 167 25.30 8.45 8.00
N THR A 168 26.55 8.85 7.83
CA THR A 168 27.05 10.18 8.24
C THR A 168 26.77 11.28 7.23
N HIS A 169 26.74 10.93 5.94
CA HIS A 169 26.42 11.85 4.87
C HIS A 169 25.98 11.12 3.60
N SER A 170 25.16 11.81 2.82
CA SER A 170 24.80 11.45 1.45
C SER A 170 25.08 12.66 0.56
N THR A 171 25.88 12.48 -0.49
CA THR A 171 26.15 13.50 -1.50
C THR A 171 25.42 13.13 -2.77
N ASP A 172 24.53 14.00 -3.23
CA ASP A 172 23.81 13.90 -4.49
C ASP A 172 24.26 15.03 -5.42
N GLN A 173 24.53 14.72 -6.70
CA GLN A 173 25.00 15.71 -7.66
C GLN A 173 24.03 16.90 -7.87
N ARG A 174 22.72 16.68 -7.70
CA ARG A 174 21.67 17.70 -7.89
C ARG A 174 21.30 18.40 -6.59
N MET A 175 21.20 17.65 -5.50
CA MET A 175 20.70 18.16 -4.21
C MET A 175 21.82 18.58 -3.23
N GLY A 176 23.09 18.33 -3.57
CA GLY A 176 24.22 18.61 -2.69
C GLY A 176 24.40 17.54 -1.62
N THR A 177 25.03 17.91 -0.51
CA THR A 177 25.35 16.98 0.58
C THR A 177 24.44 17.18 1.78
N THR A 178 23.75 16.11 2.19
CA THR A 178 23.03 16.03 3.46
C THR A 178 23.90 15.32 4.47
N ARG A 179 24.08 15.90 5.65
CA ARG A 179 24.78 15.29 6.79
C ARG A 179 23.78 14.82 7.82
N PHE A 180 24.15 13.77 8.55
CA PHE A 180 23.32 13.20 9.59
C PHE A 180 24.12 13.03 10.88
N GLU A 181 23.45 13.24 11.99
CA GLU A 181 24.00 13.06 13.34
C GLU A 181 23.10 12.12 14.14
N TYR A 182 23.70 11.45 15.11
CA TYR A 182 23.04 10.42 15.91
C TYR A 182 23.40 10.56 17.38
N ASP A 183 22.48 10.17 18.25
CA ASP A 183 22.78 9.99 19.67
C ASP A 183 23.53 8.67 19.94
N LYS A 184 23.88 8.42 21.21
CA LYS A 184 24.62 7.23 21.63
C LYS A 184 23.85 5.91 21.45
N LEU A 185 22.53 5.98 21.25
CA LEU A 185 21.68 4.83 20.97
C LEU A 185 21.51 4.60 19.45
N GLY A 186 22.12 5.44 18.62
CA GLY A 186 22.02 5.36 17.16
C GLY A 186 20.74 6.00 16.61
N ARG A 187 20.01 6.80 17.39
CA ARG A 187 18.82 7.52 16.90
C ARG A 187 19.26 8.81 16.22
N ILE A 188 18.65 9.10 15.06
CA ILE A 188 18.98 10.30 14.28
C ILE A 188 18.62 11.57 15.04
N THR A 189 19.57 12.47 15.28
CA THR A 189 19.33 13.76 15.95
C THR A 189 19.29 14.93 14.98
N GLN A 190 19.87 14.77 13.78
CA GLN A 190 19.88 15.78 12.74
C GLN A 190 19.92 15.15 11.34
N ALA A 191 19.18 15.75 10.40
CA ALA A 191 19.23 15.45 8.97
C ALA A 191 19.27 16.77 8.17
N GLY A 192 20.45 17.17 7.69
CA GLY A 192 20.61 18.49 7.09
C GLY A 192 20.27 19.60 8.10
N SER A 193 19.20 20.36 7.84
CA SER A 193 18.70 21.41 8.74
C SER A 193 17.66 20.91 9.76
N GLU A 194 17.07 19.74 9.55
CA GLU A 194 16.04 19.19 10.44
C GLU A 194 16.67 18.57 11.67
N ARG A 195 16.02 18.74 12.83
CA ARG A 195 16.45 18.18 14.11
C ARG A 195 15.37 17.26 14.67
N PHE A 196 15.80 16.25 15.41
CA PHE A 196 14.91 15.26 16.01
C PHE A 196 15.28 15.04 17.48
N ALA A 197 14.26 14.86 18.30
CA ALA A 197 14.38 14.54 19.71
C ALA A 197 13.44 13.37 20.01
N PHE A 198 13.77 12.60 21.04
CA PHE A 198 12.99 11.43 21.40
C PHE A 198 12.78 11.35 22.90
N ASP A 199 11.65 10.80 23.30
CA ASP A 199 11.43 10.37 24.68
C ASP A 199 12.18 9.04 24.98
N PRO A 200 12.16 8.56 26.23
CA PRO A 200 12.76 7.27 26.59
C PRO A 200 12.08 6.05 25.93
N ALA A 201 10.84 6.18 25.47
CA ALA A 201 10.12 5.15 24.72
C ALA A 201 10.40 5.20 23.20
N HIS A 202 11.35 6.07 22.78
CA HIS A 202 11.75 6.28 21.38
C HIS A 202 10.69 6.95 20.50
N ASN A 203 9.72 7.63 21.09
CA ASN A 203 8.77 8.45 20.33
C ASN A 203 9.45 9.75 19.90
N ILE A 204 9.24 10.16 18.65
CA ILE A 204 9.68 11.46 18.15
C ILE A 204 8.91 12.53 18.93
N LEU A 205 9.66 13.42 19.57
CA LEU A 205 9.14 14.60 20.21
C LEU A 205 9.05 15.71 19.17
N ASP A 206 7.96 16.46 19.20
CA ASP A 206 7.91 17.76 18.54
C ASP A 206 9.01 18.64 19.15
N ILE A 207 10.04 18.92 18.34
CA ILE A 207 10.94 20.01 18.66
C ILE A 207 10.18 21.27 18.30
N PRO A 208 9.88 22.17 19.26
CA PRO A 208 9.10 23.35 18.98
C PRO A 208 9.88 24.27 18.03
N THR A 209 9.62 24.13 16.73
CA THR A 209 9.87 25.19 15.75
C THR A 209 8.64 26.08 15.57
N GLU A 210 7.49 25.73 16.15
CA GLU A 210 6.33 26.61 16.25
C GLU A 210 5.43 26.24 17.43
N LYS A 211 4.83 27.26 18.07
CA LYS A 211 3.98 27.11 19.27
C LYS A 211 2.66 26.43 18.90
N VAL A 212 2.55 25.13 19.14
CA VAL A 212 1.26 24.42 19.09
C VAL A 212 0.45 24.76 20.35
N LYS A 213 -0.82 25.16 20.16
CA LYS A 213 -1.73 25.43 21.27
C LYS A 213 -2.05 24.12 22.02
N PRO A 214 -2.09 24.12 23.37
CA PRO A 214 -2.43 22.92 24.12
C PRO A 214 -3.88 22.48 23.85
N TYR A 215 -4.08 21.16 23.74
CA TYR A 215 -5.39 20.52 23.62
C TYR A 215 -6.21 20.69 24.91
N PRO A 216 -7.53 20.91 24.81
CA PRO A 216 -8.41 20.76 25.96
C PRO A 216 -8.47 19.28 26.37
N THR A 217 -8.22 19.01 27.64
CA THR A 217 -8.44 17.72 28.29
C THR A 217 -9.92 17.35 28.22
N HIS A 218 -10.25 16.16 27.70
CA HIS A 218 -11.58 15.59 27.91
C HIS A 218 -11.79 15.40 29.41
N SER A 219 -12.78 16.12 29.98
CA SER A 219 -13.23 15.89 31.35
C SER A 219 -13.91 14.51 31.41
N PRO A 220 -13.54 13.64 32.36
CA PRO A 220 -14.25 12.40 32.58
C PRO A 220 -15.58 12.72 33.26
N VAL A 221 -16.69 12.33 32.65
CA VAL A 221 -17.94 12.11 33.38
C VAL A 221 -17.81 10.71 34.01
N GLY A 222 -18.06 10.63 35.33
CA GLY A 222 -17.72 9.54 36.27
C GLY A 222 -18.18 8.13 35.88
N GLU A 223 -17.72 7.06 36.53
CA GLU A 223 -17.58 6.89 37.99
C GLU A 223 -16.35 6.03 38.39
N GLY A 224 -16.03 6.03 39.68
CA GLY A 224 -14.72 5.71 40.26
C GLY A 224 -14.29 4.24 40.26
N TRP A 225 -12.99 4.03 40.51
CA TRP A 225 -12.40 3.36 41.70
C TRP A 225 -10.88 3.27 41.52
N GLY A 226 -10.10 3.70 42.52
CA GLY A 226 -8.74 3.18 42.78
C GLY A 226 -7.55 4.08 42.43
N GLU A 227 -6.98 4.69 43.47
CA GLU A 227 -5.73 5.46 43.45
C GLU A 227 -4.49 4.64 43.05
N GLY A 228 -3.54 5.32 42.40
CA GLY A 228 -2.10 5.08 42.62
C GLY A 228 -1.23 5.04 41.38
N LYS A 229 -0.52 6.15 41.06
CA LYS A 229 0.96 6.20 40.95
C LYS A 229 1.50 7.51 40.34
N THR A 230 2.19 8.26 41.19
CA THR A 230 3.41 9.07 40.99
C THR A 230 3.58 9.86 39.68
N THR A 231 3.30 11.15 39.74
CA THR A 231 3.78 12.17 38.79
C THR A 231 5.22 12.59 39.17
N ALA A 232 6.19 12.25 38.31
CA ALA A 232 7.49 12.93 38.32
C ALA A 232 7.40 14.18 37.43
N PRO A 233 7.95 15.33 37.83
CA PRO A 233 7.85 16.56 37.06
C PRO A 233 8.87 16.55 35.92
N LEU A 234 8.40 16.37 34.69
CA LEU A 234 9.20 16.74 33.51
C LEU A 234 8.92 18.21 33.23
N SER A 235 9.83 19.06 33.70
CA SER A 235 9.97 20.44 33.25
C SER A 235 10.19 20.48 31.73
N ASP A 236 9.73 21.57 31.13
CA ASP A 236 9.88 21.96 29.72
C ASP A 236 8.83 21.45 28.74
N GLY A 237 7.55 21.77 28.98
CA GLY A 237 6.55 22.04 27.93
C GLY A 237 6.35 21.00 26.82
N ARG A 238 6.91 19.79 26.96
CA ARG A 238 6.84 18.71 26.00
C ARG A 238 5.54 17.97 26.28
N SER A 239 4.69 17.94 25.26
CA SER A 239 3.44 17.20 25.31
C SER A 239 3.73 15.75 25.72
N VAL A 240 3.07 15.28 26.78
CA VAL A 240 3.10 13.86 27.14
C VAL A 240 2.32 13.14 26.05
N ILE A 241 3.04 12.41 25.20
CA ILE A 241 2.43 11.48 24.26
C ILE A 241 1.86 10.33 25.12
N THR A 242 0.56 10.36 25.40
CA THR A 242 -0.10 9.36 26.27
C THR A 242 -0.23 8.00 25.60
N ASP A 243 -0.13 7.97 24.28
CA ASP A 243 -0.17 6.78 23.43
C ASP A 243 0.63 7.03 22.14
N ASN A 244 1.20 5.98 21.55
CA ASN A 244 1.98 6.08 20.30
C ASN A 244 1.08 6.16 19.05
N ARG A 245 -0.09 6.81 19.14
CA ARG A 245 -1.07 6.90 18.05
C ARG A 245 -1.02 8.28 17.41
N LEU A 246 -0.99 8.30 16.07
CA LEU A 246 -1.02 9.56 15.32
C LEU A 246 -2.42 10.15 15.39
N LYS A 247 -2.61 11.25 16.14
CA LYS A 247 -3.94 11.88 16.27
C LYS A 247 -4.19 12.95 15.23
N THR A 248 -3.14 13.71 14.88
CA THR A 248 -3.21 14.76 13.87
C THR A 248 -1.93 14.81 13.06
N TYR A 249 -2.04 14.99 11.74
CA TYR A 249 -0.89 15.25 10.89
C TYR A 249 -1.32 16.04 9.66
N ASN A 250 -0.66 17.16 9.39
CA ASN A 250 -0.86 17.96 8.17
C ASN A 250 -2.36 18.28 7.91
N GLY A 251 -3.07 18.70 8.95
CA GLY A 251 -4.52 18.99 8.89
C GLY A 251 -5.44 17.76 8.80
N THR A 252 -4.90 16.54 8.87
CA THR A 252 -5.66 15.29 8.94
C THR A 252 -5.81 14.83 10.38
N THR A 253 -7.01 14.44 10.80
CA THR A 253 -7.30 13.92 12.14
C THR A 253 -7.66 12.43 12.08
N TYR A 254 -7.22 11.66 13.07
CA TYR A 254 -7.40 10.21 13.14
C TYR A 254 -7.99 9.79 14.48
N TYR A 255 -8.92 8.84 14.44
CA TYR A 255 -9.59 8.31 15.62
C TYR A 255 -9.56 6.79 15.58
N TYR A 256 -9.28 6.19 16.74
CA TYR A 256 -9.04 4.77 16.88
C TYR A 256 -10.00 4.17 17.90
N ASP A 257 -10.32 2.89 17.75
CA ASP A 257 -10.97 2.13 18.82
C ASP A 257 -9.96 1.76 19.94
N ASP A 258 -10.43 1.06 20.96
CA ASP A 258 -9.61 0.64 22.10
C ASP A 258 -8.49 -0.32 21.70
N LEU A 259 -8.74 -1.19 20.71
CA LEU A 259 -7.77 -2.13 20.16
C LEU A 259 -6.73 -1.44 19.27
N GLY A 260 -6.99 -0.20 18.84
CA GLY A 260 -6.09 0.63 18.04
C GLY A 260 -6.36 0.59 16.54
N ASN A 261 -7.50 0.05 16.11
CA ASN A 261 -7.92 0.11 14.72
C ASN A 261 -8.39 1.53 14.37
N LEU A 262 -7.99 2.04 13.21
CA LEU A 262 -8.45 3.35 12.71
C LEU A 262 -9.92 3.25 12.33
N ILE A 263 -10.81 3.93 13.04
CA ILE A 263 -12.27 3.89 12.81
C ILE A 263 -12.80 5.13 12.10
N HIS A 264 -12.11 6.26 12.21
CA HIS A 264 -12.50 7.51 11.57
C HIS A 264 -11.28 8.34 11.17
N ARG A 265 -11.36 8.98 10.01
CA ARG A 265 -10.32 9.87 9.50
C ARG A 265 -10.93 11.08 8.79
N GLU A 266 -10.49 12.26 9.16
CA GLU A 266 -10.87 13.53 8.54
C GLU A 266 -9.64 14.10 7.83
N LEU A 267 -9.70 14.27 6.52
CA LEU A 267 -8.59 14.81 5.73
C LEU A 267 -8.67 16.34 5.65
N ALA A 268 -7.51 16.96 5.45
CA ALA A 268 -7.39 18.42 5.35
C ALA A 268 -8.19 19.04 4.19
N ASP A 269 -8.51 18.24 3.17
CA ASP A 269 -9.30 18.67 2.01
C ASP A 269 -10.83 18.62 2.26
N GLY A 270 -11.25 18.10 3.41
CA GLY A 270 -12.64 17.93 3.81
C GLY A 270 -13.22 16.54 3.51
N GLU A 271 -12.43 15.61 2.96
CA GLU A 271 -12.85 14.21 2.83
C GLU A 271 -12.91 13.53 4.22
N VAL A 272 -14.00 12.80 4.48
CA VAL A 272 -14.21 12.07 5.73
C VAL A 272 -14.33 10.59 5.45
N GLN A 273 -13.70 9.76 6.27
CA GLN A 273 -13.68 8.31 6.08
C GLN A 273 -14.04 7.56 7.36
N ASN A 274 -14.98 6.62 7.26
CA ASN A 274 -15.36 5.71 8.34
C ASN A 274 -14.95 4.28 7.99
N TYR A 275 -14.42 3.56 8.97
CA TYR A 275 -13.91 2.20 8.81
C TYR A 275 -14.60 1.27 9.81
N PHE A 276 -14.98 0.09 9.34
CA PHE A 276 -15.70 -0.90 10.13
C PHE A 276 -14.98 -2.24 10.05
N TYR A 277 -14.77 -2.85 11.21
CA TYR A 277 -14.03 -4.10 11.38
C TYR A 277 -14.95 -5.20 11.89
N ASP A 278 -14.62 -6.45 11.58
CA ASP A 278 -15.25 -7.61 12.21
C ASP A 278 -14.59 -7.94 13.56
N LEU A 279 -15.04 -9.02 14.22
CA LEU A 279 -14.52 -9.47 15.51
C LEU A 279 -13.08 -10.05 15.44
N HIS A 280 -12.52 -10.21 14.24
CA HIS A 280 -11.13 -10.63 14.03
C HIS A 280 -10.25 -9.44 13.62
N ASP A 281 -10.70 -8.20 13.86
CA ASP A 281 -10.03 -6.95 13.49
C ASP A 281 -9.78 -6.81 11.96
N GLN A 282 -10.62 -7.44 11.13
CA GLN A 282 -10.52 -7.34 9.68
C GLN A 282 -11.43 -6.23 9.15
N LEU A 283 -10.90 -5.30 8.34
CA LEU A 283 -11.67 -4.22 7.73
C LEU A 283 -12.72 -4.78 6.75
N VAL A 284 -14.00 -4.77 7.10
CA VAL A 284 -15.10 -5.29 6.26
C VAL A 284 -15.82 -4.22 5.45
N LYS A 285 -15.78 -2.96 5.90
CA LYS A 285 -16.42 -1.84 5.20
C LYS A 285 -15.66 -0.53 5.39
N ALA A 286 -15.61 0.27 4.33
CA ALA A 286 -15.14 1.66 4.39
C ALA A 286 -16.15 2.58 3.70
N GLU A 287 -16.50 3.69 4.34
CA GLU A 287 -17.34 4.74 3.77
C GLU A 287 -16.51 6.01 3.60
N ILE A 288 -16.48 6.55 2.39
CA ILE A 288 -15.71 7.74 2.02
C ILE A 288 -16.70 8.82 1.61
N PHE A 289 -16.73 9.90 2.36
CA PHE A 289 -17.52 11.10 2.11
C PHE A 289 -16.60 12.15 1.51
N LYS A 290 -16.74 12.36 0.21
CA LYS A 290 -15.93 13.33 -0.52
C LYS A 290 -16.44 14.74 -0.29
N LYS A 291 -15.56 15.71 -0.51
CA LYS A 291 -15.87 17.14 -0.40
C LYS A 291 -17.04 17.59 -1.28
N ASP A 292 -17.21 16.94 -2.44
CA ASP A 292 -18.32 17.22 -3.37
C ASP A 292 -19.68 16.67 -2.89
N GLY A 293 -19.73 16.06 -1.69
CA GLY A 293 -20.91 15.45 -1.11
C GLY A 293 -21.16 14.02 -1.59
N SER A 294 -20.36 13.50 -2.53
CA SER A 294 -20.50 12.12 -2.98
C SER A 294 -20.02 11.13 -1.91
N LYS A 295 -20.74 10.01 -1.79
CA LYS A 295 -20.38 8.90 -0.91
C LYS A 295 -19.89 7.71 -1.73
N GLU A 296 -18.76 7.14 -1.33
CA GLU A 296 -18.32 5.84 -1.81
C GLU A 296 -18.37 4.83 -0.67
N THR A 297 -18.96 3.67 -0.90
CA THR A 297 -18.93 2.58 0.07
C THR A 297 -18.18 1.41 -0.52
N TRP A 298 -17.18 0.93 0.20
CA TRP A 298 -16.37 -0.23 -0.14
C TRP A 298 -16.66 -1.35 0.85
N ALA A 299 -16.79 -2.57 0.34
CA ALA A 299 -16.93 -3.79 1.12
C ALA A 299 -15.76 -4.73 0.82
N TYR A 300 -15.34 -5.48 1.85
CA TYR A 300 -14.23 -6.43 1.78
C TYR A 300 -14.67 -7.78 2.35
N ILE A 301 -14.21 -8.85 1.72
CA ILE A 301 -14.56 -10.23 2.09
C ILE A 301 -13.28 -11.03 2.29
N TYR A 302 -13.26 -11.86 3.32
CA TYR A 302 -12.11 -12.66 3.72
C TYR A 302 -12.50 -14.14 3.80
N ASP A 303 -11.55 -15.02 3.53
CA ASP A 303 -11.71 -16.45 3.81
C ASP A 303 -11.37 -16.78 5.28
N ALA A 304 -11.55 -18.05 5.67
CA ALA A 304 -11.29 -18.52 7.02
C ALA A 304 -9.81 -18.43 7.46
N LEU A 305 -8.88 -18.19 6.53
CA LEU A 305 -7.46 -17.96 6.82
C LEU A 305 -7.12 -16.46 6.92
N GLY A 306 -8.12 -15.58 6.84
CA GLY A 306 -7.97 -14.13 6.91
C GLY A 306 -7.42 -13.51 5.62
N ARG A 307 -7.45 -14.23 4.50
CA ARG A 307 -7.00 -13.71 3.20
C ARG A 307 -8.16 -12.99 2.54
N ARG A 308 -7.93 -11.78 2.02
CA ARG A 308 -8.96 -11.02 1.32
C ARG A 308 -9.29 -11.69 -0.02
N ILE A 309 -10.50 -12.22 -0.16
CA ILE A 309 -11.02 -12.85 -1.37
C ILE A 309 -11.92 -11.94 -2.20
N GLY A 310 -12.37 -10.80 -1.63
CA GLY A 310 -13.23 -9.85 -2.32
C GLY A 310 -13.00 -8.40 -1.92
N LYS A 311 -13.10 -7.49 -2.89
CA LYS A 311 -13.24 -6.05 -2.69
C LYS A 311 -14.22 -5.47 -3.69
N GLY A 312 -15.28 -4.82 -3.22
CA GLY A 312 -16.31 -4.26 -4.10
C GLY A 312 -16.68 -2.83 -3.73
N ARG A 313 -16.91 -1.98 -4.73
CA ARG A 313 -17.54 -0.66 -4.54
C ARG A 313 -19.05 -0.81 -4.67
N LEU A 314 -19.77 -0.61 -3.58
CA LEU A 314 -21.24 -0.59 -3.58
C LEU A 314 -21.70 0.69 -4.28
N LYS A 315 -22.59 0.55 -5.26
CA LYS A 315 -23.36 1.70 -5.77
C LYS A 315 -24.49 1.94 -4.76
N ASN A 316 -24.84 3.20 -4.52
CA ASN A 316 -26.04 3.51 -3.74
C ASN A 316 -27.22 2.84 -4.45
N GLU A 317 -27.87 1.90 -3.76
CA GLU A 317 -29.23 1.50 -4.14
C GLU A 317 -30.10 2.73 -3.86
N GLU A 318 -30.70 3.31 -4.90
CA GLU A 318 -31.98 3.96 -4.70
C GLU A 318 -32.91 2.86 -4.18
N PHE A 319 -33.18 2.91 -2.89
CA PHE A 319 -34.23 2.12 -2.26
C PHE A 319 -35.53 2.61 -2.91
N SER A 320 -35.98 1.95 -3.97
CA SER A 320 -37.37 2.08 -4.38
C SER A 320 -38.19 1.40 -3.29
N GLU A 321 -38.87 2.20 -2.48
CA GLU A 321 -39.96 1.72 -1.66
C GLU A 321 -40.94 0.99 -2.58
N THR A 322 -40.91 -0.34 -2.56
CA THR A 322 -42.04 -1.13 -3.04
C THR A 322 -43.17 -0.88 -2.07
N SER A 323 -44.07 0.04 -2.44
CA SER A 323 -45.39 0.14 -1.87
C SER A 323 -46.17 -1.14 -2.21
N SER A 324 -46.33 -2.01 -1.23
CA SER A 324 -47.50 -2.86 -1.03
C SER A 324 -47.38 -3.51 0.33
N PRO A 325 -48.34 -3.24 1.23
CA PRO A 325 -49.29 -4.33 1.50
C PRO A 325 -50.74 -3.84 1.64
N HIS A 326 -51.64 -4.84 1.63
CA HIS A 326 -53.09 -4.85 1.88
C HIS A 326 -53.91 -5.19 0.64
N ASP A 327 -54.86 -6.12 0.67
CA ASP A 327 -55.22 -7.18 1.61
C ASP A 327 -56.20 -8.07 0.82
N LEU A 328 -56.05 -9.38 0.87
CA LEU A 328 -57.07 -10.31 0.36
C LEU A 328 -57.98 -10.69 1.53
N SER A 329 -59.07 -9.96 1.72
CA SER A 329 -60.22 -10.43 2.50
C SER A 329 -61.37 -10.74 1.56
N GLY A 330 -61.80 -12.01 1.57
CA GLY A 330 -62.87 -12.52 0.72
C GLY A 330 -64.28 -12.04 1.09
N ASN A 331 -65.17 -12.28 0.13
CA ASN A 331 -66.63 -12.46 0.18
C ASN A 331 -67.44 -11.68 1.21
N ASP A 332 -68.41 -10.92 0.72
CA ASP A 332 -69.81 -11.15 1.08
C ASP A 332 -70.76 -10.81 -0.08
N LEU A 333 -71.81 -11.63 -0.17
CA LEU A 333 -72.99 -11.52 -1.03
C LEU A 333 -73.88 -10.38 -0.54
N GLU A 334 -74.57 -9.68 -1.46
CA GLU A 334 -76.03 -9.55 -1.54
C GLU A 334 -76.48 -8.34 -2.37
N ASN A 335 -77.45 -8.65 -3.24
CA ASN A 335 -78.41 -7.81 -3.99
C ASN A 335 -77.94 -6.96 -5.18
#